data_AF-A0A4R3VKW9-F1
#
_entry.id   AF-A0A4R3VKW9-F1
#
_cell.length_a   1.000
_cell.length_b   1.000
_cell.length_c   1.000
_cell.angle_alpha   90.00
_cell.angle_beta   90.00
_cell.angle_gamma   90.00
#
_symmetry.space_group_name_H-M   'P 1'
#
loop_
_entity.id
_entity.type
_entity.pdbx_description
1 polymer ?
#
loop_
_entity_poly.entity_id
_entity_poly.type
_entity_poly.pdbx_seq_one_letter_code
_entity_poly.pdbx_strand_id
1 'polypeptide(L)'
;MTRLLLPALLALLTLLAGCASGPRFTVDDGRPVNEPLLGGMRAYGAGERLIRPAIARSAALQDRDCDKQWELPFAVATSAGWGENDRVAWVRALQVDERLTVIAITQDSPLPMGTRINRIGGQAGDDGEHLLEWLADARDAGRPFHVGTATGKDVLVTPFEVCRGYTRFAPPNTPQLQDYHWLLSLHPLELTQAEPTPDEALWMVLWTQGLSEEGGARMKTYHYAIKIAGTLYNLATLASGVKAAAMAADAAISAAKSAAANVASDIIRQQLIEQGKALAAQRVRDGLVEAAQQVSRQQVLNVMQAAAANRGSLGGISRIAATAFERADAWAFTRMAALGAPPLAGFTLHQKLIERSFYANAFLFDADRLAALNKVAAARGFEAEVTAILGGFRADALLAEIGAMPLASARASFSFESADDPGAGRFSRGLVDAMLELPIESAPKQK
;
A
#
# COMPACT_ATOMS: atom_id res chain seq x y z
N MET A 1 20.74 -53.82 -41.39
CA MET A 1 20.51 -52.36 -41.17
C MET A 1 19.52 -52.04 -40.05
N THR A 2 18.84 -53.03 -39.44
CA THR A 2 17.81 -52.83 -38.40
C THR A 2 18.32 -52.77 -36.95
N ARG A 3 19.58 -53.12 -36.66
CA ARG A 3 20.12 -53.19 -35.28
C ARG A 3 20.66 -51.87 -34.72
N LEU A 4 20.84 -50.83 -35.56
CA LEU A 4 21.33 -49.50 -35.14
C LEU A 4 20.21 -48.47 -34.92
N LEU A 5 18.99 -48.74 -35.40
CA LEU A 5 17.85 -47.82 -35.28
C LEU A 5 17.21 -47.87 -33.88
N LEU A 6 17.21 -49.03 -33.23
CA LEU A 6 16.59 -49.22 -31.91
C LEU A 6 17.30 -48.45 -30.78
N PRO A 7 18.65 -48.45 -30.64
CA PRO A 7 19.32 -47.67 -29.61
C PRO A 7 19.25 -46.16 -29.87
N ALA A 8 19.23 -45.73 -31.14
CA ALA A 8 19.05 -44.33 -31.50
C ALA A 8 17.64 -43.82 -31.17
N LEU A 9 16.61 -44.65 -31.37
CA LEU A 9 15.22 -44.33 -31.02
C LEU A 9 15.01 -44.27 -29.50
N LEU A 10 15.62 -45.19 -28.73
CA LEU A 10 15.58 -45.14 -27.26
C LEU A 10 16.32 -43.91 -26.71
N ALA A 11 17.48 -43.55 -27.26
CA ALA A 11 18.21 -42.34 -26.86
C ALA A 11 17.39 -41.06 -27.16
N LEU A 12 16.69 -41.02 -28.30
CA LEU A 12 15.80 -39.91 -28.66
C LEU A 12 14.58 -39.81 -27.73
N LEU A 13 13.99 -40.95 -27.33
CA LEU A 13 12.88 -41.00 -26.37
C LEU A 13 13.32 -40.59 -24.96
N THR A 14 14.53 -40.92 -24.53
CA THR A 14 15.08 -40.44 -23.26
C THR A 14 15.42 -38.95 -23.27
N LEU A 15 15.83 -38.39 -24.41
CA LEU A 15 16.07 -36.95 -24.58
C LEU A 15 14.75 -36.15 -24.61
N LEU A 16 13.69 -36.71 -25.18
CA LEU A 16 12.36 -36.09 -25.18
C LEU A 16 11.64 -36.20 -23.82
N ALA A 17 11.85 -37.28 -23.07
CA ALA A 17 11.32 -37.42 -21.72
C ALA A 17 12.01 -36.50 -20.69
N GLY A 18 13.29 -36.16 -20.90
CA GLY A 18 14.05 -35.25 -20.04
C GLY A 18 13.65 -33.77 -20.14
N CYS A 19 12.89 -33.38 -21.18
CA CYS A 19 12.39 -32.00 -21.35
C CYS A 19 11.03 -31.77 -20.65
N ALA A 20 10.36 -32.82 -20.16
CA ALA A 20 9.01 -32.76 -19.60
C ALA A 20 8.96 -32.81 -18.06
N SER A 21 10.10 -32.96 -17.40
CA SER A 21 10.24 -33.15 -15.94
C SER A 21 10.65 -31.87 -15.18
N GLY A 22 10.70 -30.71 -15.85
CA GLY A 22 10.89 -29.43 -15.18
C GLY A 22 9.66 -29.00 -14.35
N PRO A 23 9.83 -28.15 -13.33
CA PRO A 23 8.71 -27.58 -12.60
C PRO A 23 7.72 -26.89 -13.57
N ARG A 24 6.44 -27.23 -13.45
CA ARG A 24 5.37 -26.64 -14.26
C ARG A 24 4.88 -25.38 -13.57
N PHE A 25 5.06 -24.24 -14.25
CA PHE A 25 4.55 -22.95 -13.79
C PHE A 25 3.18 -22.66 -14.39
N THR A 26 2.37 -21.91 -13.66
CA THR A 26 1.04 -21.51 -14.12
C THR A 26 1.16 -20.63 -15.37
N VAL A 27 0.30 -20.89 -16.37
CA VAL A 27 0.15 -20.08 -17.58
C VAL A 27 -1.29 -19.62 -17.69
N ASP A 28 -1.52 -18.51 -18.38
CA ASP A 28 -2.88 -18.09 -18.72
C ASP A 28 -3.44 -18.98 -19.83
N ASP A 29 -4.39 -19.85 -19.48
CA ASP A 29 -5.05 -20.79 -20.38
C ASP A 29 -6.45 -20.31 -20.82
N GLY A 30 -6.79 -19.04 -20.56
CA GLY A 30 -8.06 -18.44 -20.95
C GLY A 30 -9.24 -18.85 -20.07
N ARG A 31 -9.04 -19.63 -19.00
CA ARG A 31 -10.14 -19.98 -18.09
C ARG A 31 -10.73 -18.73 -17.40
N PRO A 32 -12.01 -18.77 -16.99
CA PRO A 32 -12.60 -17.71 -16.19
C PRO A 32 -11.82 -17.50 -14.88
N VAL A 33 -11.62 -16.24 -14.49
CA VAL A 33 -10.99 -15.85 -13.22
C VAL A 33 -11.92 -14.93 -12.43
N ASN A 34 -11.61 -14.73 -11.15
CA ASN A 34 -12.31 -13.76 -10.32
C ASN A 34 -11.99 -12.32 -10.81
N GLU A 35 -12.96 -11.68 -11.48
CA GLU A 35 -12.81 -10.33 -12.04
C GLU A 35 -12.49 -9.25 -10.99
N PRO A 36 -13.15 -9.20 -9.81
CA PRO A 36 -12.73 -8.32 -8.71
C PRO A 36 -11.25 -8.48 -8.33
N LEU A 37 -10.79 -9.72 -8.16
CA LEU A 37 -9.39 -10.00 -7.82
C LEU A 37 -8.43 -9.58 -8.94
N LEU A 38 -8.79 -9.86 -10.20
CA LEU A 38 -8.03 -9.44 -11.37
C LEU A 38 -7.91 -7.91 -11.44
N GLY A 39 -9.00 -7.19 -11.17
CA GLY A 39 -9.00 -5.73 -11.05
C GLY A 39 -8.09 -5.23 -9.94
N GLY A 40 -8.14 -5.86 -8.76
CA GLY A 40 -7.23 -5.58 -7.64
C GLY A 40 -5.76 -5.78 -8.01
N MET A 41 -5.41 -6.86 -8.71
CA MET A 41 -4.03 -7.13 -9.13
C MET A 41 -3.51 -6.10 -10.13
N ARG A 42 -4.36 -5.66 -11.08
CA ARG A 42 -4.02 -4.59 -12.04
C ARG A 42 -3.77 -3.27 -11.31
N ALA A 43 -4.67 -2.88 -10.41
CA ALA A 43 -4.55 -1.68 -9.59
C ALA A 43 -3.27 -1.73 -8.74
N TYR A 44 -2.99 -2.88 -8.11
CA TYR A 44 -1.79 -3.10 -7.32
C TYR A 44 -0.51 -2.91 -8.14
N GLY A 45 -0.39 -3.56 -9.30
CA GLY A 45 0.78 -3.41 -10.15
C GLY A 45 0.93 -2.00 -10.70
N ALA A 46 -0.17 -1.30 -11.00
CA ALA A 46 -0.15 0.11 -11.38
C ALA A 46 0.37 0.98 -10.22
N GLY A 47 -0.06 0.71 -9.00
CA GLY A 47 0.43 1.35 -7.78
C GLY A 47 1.93 1.19 -7.60
N GLU A 48 2.46 -0.04 -7.62
CA GLU A 48 3.90 -0.29 -7.48
C GLU A 48 4.71 0.44 -8.56
N ARG A 49 4.25 0.43 -9.81
CA ARG A 49 4.90 1.16 -10.92
C ARG A 49 4.86 2.68 -10.72
N LEU A 50 3.82 3.20 -10.09
CA LEU A 50 3.66 4.61 -9.79
C LEU A 50 4.59 5.07 -8.65
N ILE A 51 4.65 4.33 -7.55
CA ILE A 51 5.42 4.75 -6.37
C ILE A 51 6.91 4.43 -6.47
N ARG A 52 7.33 3.42 -7.24
CA ARG A 52 8.75 3.00 -7.29
C ARG A 52 9.68 4.15 -7.72
N PRO A 53 9.39 4.93 -8.79
CA PRO A 53 10.18 6.11 -9.11
C PRO A 53 10.07 7.21 -8.05
N ALA A 54 8.91 7.38 -7.41
CA ALA A 54 8.71 8.37 -6.35
C ALA A 54 9.56 8.07 -5.09
N ILE A 55 9.71 6.80 -4.73
CA ILE A 55 10.62 6.34 -3.65
C ILE A 55 12.06 6.73 -3.98
N ALA A 56 12.53 6.45 -5.20
CA ALA A 56 13.87 6.87 -5.63
C ALA A 56 14.05 8.39 -5.65
N ARG A 57 13.04 9.15 -6.10
CA ARG A 57 13.04 10.63 -6.04
C ARG A 57 13.15 11.13 -4.59
N SER A 58 12.48 10.49 -3.63
CA SER A 58 12.57 10.87 -2.21
C SER A 58 13.99 10.70 -1.65
N ALA A 59 14.74 9.70 -2.12
CA ALA A 59 16.13 9.45 -1.70
C ALA A 59 17.06 10.63 -2.02
N ALA A 60 16.76 11.40 -3.08
CA ALA A 60 17.56 12.56 -3.48
C ALA A 60 17.60 13.69 -2.44
N LEU A 61 16.65 13.71 -1.49
CA LEU A 61 16.69 14.65 -0.36
C LEU A 61 17.92 14.46 0.53
N GLN A 62 18.40 13.22 0.66
CA GLN A 62 19.40 12.87 1.68
C GLN A 62 19.05 13.44 3.06
N ASP A 63 17.76 13.40 3.41
CA ASP A 63 17.19 14.13 4.55
C ASP A 63 17.88 13.71 5.86
N ARG A 64 18.46 14.65 6.60
CA ARG A 64 19.18 14.33 7.85
C ARG A 64 18.24 14.20 9.05
N ASP A 65 17.00 14.64 8.91
CA ASP A 65 16.03 14.73 10.00
C ASP A 65 15.14 13.49 10.09
N CYS A 66 15.52 12.38 9.43
CA CYS A 66 14.76 11.14 9.44
C CYS A 66 15.63 9.91 9.69
N ASP A 67 15.07 8.91 10.35
CA ASP A 67 15.66 7.58 10.41
C ASP A 67 15.68 6.94 9.01
N LYS A 68 16.70 6.12 8.73
CA LYS A 68 16.93 5.53 7.40
C LYS A 68 16.42 4.10 7.29
N GLN A 69 16.02 3.75 6.06
CA GLN A 69 15.73 2.38 5.62
C GLN A 69 16.30 2.16 4.22
N TRP A 70 16.53 0.90 3.88
CA TRP A 70 17.01 0.50 2.57
C TRP A 70 15.85 0.14 1.65
N GLU A 71 15.90 0.57 0.39
CA GLU A 71 14.95 0.19 -0.65
C GLU A 71 15.65 -0.44 -1.85
N LEU A 72 14.89 -1.23 -2.61
CA LEU A 72 15.35 -1.82 -3.86
C LEU A 72 14.94 -0.96 -5.06
N PRO A 73 15.76 -0.94 -6.13
CA PRO A 73 15.41 -0.23 -7.36
C PRO A 73 14.29 -0.92 -8.15
N PHE A 74 13.69 -1.98 -7.61
CA PHE A 74 12.58 -2.69 -8.20
C PHE A 74 11.65 -3.26 -7.13
N ALA A 75 10.41 -3.57 -7.53
CA ALA A 75 9.46 -4.34 -6.74
C ALA A 75 9.25 -5.71 -7.37
N VAL A 76 8.96 -6.71 -6.54
CA VAL A 76 8.72 -8.09 -6.98
C VAL A 76 7.36 -8.60 -6.52
N ALA A 77 6.88 -9.65 -7.19
CA ALA A 77 5.72 -10.42 -6.80
C ALA A 77 5.91 -11.90 -7.17
N THR A 78 5.15 -12.76 -6.50
CA THR A 78 5.01 -14.18 -6.84
C THR A 78 3.55 -14.60 -6.62
N SER A 79 3.07 -15.56 -7.40
CA SER A 79 1.79 -16.23 -7.16
C SER A 79 1.94 -17.54 -6.38
N ALA A 80 3.11 -17.81 -5.80
CA ALA A 80 3.33 -18.97 -4.94
C ALA A 80 2.31 -19.00 -3.79
N GLY A 81 1.87 -20.19 -3.40
CA GLY A 81 0.88 -20.39 -2.34
C GLY A 81 -0.60 -20.14 -2.71
N TRP A 82 -0.90 -19.38 -3.77
CA TRP A 82 -2.28 -19.13 -4.21
C TRP A 82 -2.95 -20.36 -4.83
N GLY A 83 -4.29 -20.39 -4.82
CA GLY A 83 -5.06 -21.42 -5.52
C GLY A 83 -4.88 -21.35 -7.04
N GLU A 84 -5.10 -22.46 -7.75
CA GLU A 84 -4.81 -22.55 -9.20
C GLU A 84 -5.46 -21.43 -10.03
N ASN A 85 -6.74 -21.15 -9.79
CA ASN A 85 -7.46 -20.08 -10.52
C ASN A 85 -6.95 -18.68 -10.17
N ASP A 86 -6.53 -18.46 -8.93
CA ASP A 86 -5.98 -17.16 -8.49
C ASP A 86 -4.58 -16.94 -9.07
N ARG A 87 -3.78 -18.02 -9.23
CA ARG A 87 -2.50 -17.95 -9.95
C ARG A 87 -2.70 -17.56 -11.41
N VAL A 88 -3.73 -18.08 -12.07
CA VAL A 88 -4.07 -17.63 -13.44
C VAL A 88 -4.42 -16.14 -13.45
N ALA A 89 -5.12 -15.61 -12.43
CA ALA A 89 -5.37 -14.18 -12.32
C ALA A 89 -4.08 -13.36 -12.18
N TRP A 90 -3.10 -13.83 -11.40
CA TRP A 90 -1.77 -13.19 -11.29
C TRP A 90 -1.02 -13.17 -12.63
N VAL A 91 -1.04 -14.29 -13.36
CA VAL A 91 -0.41 -14.38 -14.69
C VAL A 91 -1.10 -13.42 -15.66
N ARG A 92 -2.42 -13.39 -15.66
CA ARG A 92 -3.22 -12.53 -16.56
C ARG A 92 -3.05 -11.04 -16.25
N ALA A 93 -3.00 -10.66 -14.98
CA ALA A 93 -2.90 -9.25 -14.59
C ALA A 93 -1.48 -8.69 -14.73
N LEU A 94 -0.47 -9.46 -14.32
CA LEU A 94 0.89 -8.96 -14.10
C LEU A 94 1.99 -9.83 -14.72
N GLN A 95 1.64 -10.91 -15.43
CA GLN A 95 2.58 -11.91 -15.94
C GLN A 95 3.42 -12.56 -14.82
N VAL A 96 2.84 -12.65 -13.63
CA VAL A 96 3.44 -13.23 -12.43
C VAL A 96 2.92 -14.65 -12.26
N ASP A 97 3.83 -15.62 -12.23
CA ASP A 97 3.54 -16.99 -11.81
C ASP A 97 4.23 -17.28 -10.46
N GLU A 98 4.44 -18.53 -10.11
CA GLU A 98 5.04 -18.94 -8.83
C GLU A 98 6.48 -18.45 -8.65
N ARG A 99 7.19 -18.08 -9.72
CA ARG A 99 8.54 -17.54 -9.63
C ARG A 99 8.53 -16.08 -9.21
N LEU A 100 9.55 -15.68 -8.45
CA LEU A 100 9.74 -14.29 -8.07
C LEU A 100 9.97 -13.42 -9.32
N THR A 101 9.09 -12.46 -9.56
CA THR A 101 8.99 -11.71 -10.82
C THR A 101 9.05 -10.20 -10.54
N VAL A 102 9.87 -9.47 -11.29
CA VAL A 102 9.95 -8.00 -11.20
C VAL A 102 8.70 -7.35 -11.82
N ILE A 103 7.97 -6.55 -11.05
CA ILE A 103 6.69 -5.93 -11.47
C ILE A 103 6.73 -4.39 -11.56
N ALA A 104 7.74 -3.76 -10.96
CA ALA A 104 7.98 -2.32 -11.02
C ALA A 104 9.47 -2.02 -10.89
N ILE A 105 9.92 -0.89 -11.45
CA ILE A 105 11.33 -0.50 -11.48
C ILE A 105 11.50 1.01 -11.30
N THR A 106 12.66 1.41 -10.79
CA THR A 106 13.17 2.78 -10.92
C THR A 106 13.83 2.93 -12.30
N GLN A 107 14.16 4.17 -12.68
CA GLN A 107 14.85 4.46 -13.94
C GLN A 107 16.21 3.73 -14.04
N ASP A 108 16.92 3.61 -12.92
CA ASP A 108 18.27 3.02 -12.87
C ASP A 108 18.26 1.55 -12.43
N SER A 109 17.10 0.89 -12.49
CA SER A 109 17.02 -0.54 -12.12
C SER A 109 17.90 -1.40 -13.02
N PRO A 110 18.78 -2.24 -12.47
CA PRO A 110 19.62 -3.14 -13.27
C PRO A 110 18.83 -4.37 -13.77
N LEU A 111 17.61 -4.58 -13.28
CA LEU A 111 16.68 -5.61 -13.72
C LEU A 111 15.51 -4.98 -14.47
N PRO A 112 15.18 -5.44 -15.70
CA PRO A 112 13.98 -4.99 -16.39
C PRO A 112 12.70 -5.59 -15.79
N MET A 113 11.56 -4.95 -16.03
CA MET A 113 10.25 -5.51 -15.69
C MET A 113 10.05 -6.89 -16.34
N GLY A 114 9.33 -7.77 -15.65
CA GLY A 114 9.09 -9.16 -16.07
C GLY A 114 10.25 -10.12 -15.83
N THR A 115 11.41 -9.64 -15.33
CA THR A 115 12.54 -10.50 -15.01
C THR A 115 12.16 -11.52 -13.94
N ARG A 116 12.45 -12.80 -14.20
CA ARG A 116 12.26 -13.89 -13.23
C ARG A 116 13.56 -14.13 -12.48
N ILE A 117 13.50 -14.05 -11.16
CA ILE A 117 14.63 -14.22 -10.25
C ILE A 117 14.60 -15.65 -9.71
N ASN A 118 15.76 -16.31 -9.69
CA ASN A 118 15.92 -17.66 -9.15
C ASN A 118 17.12 -17.78 -8.18
N ARG A 119 17.83 -16.68 -7.93
CA ARG A 119 18.96 -16.66 -7.01
C ARG A 119 19.13 -15.28 -6.37
N ILE A 120 19.35 -15.25 -5.05
CA ILE A 120 19.69 -14.05 -4.29
C ILE A 120 20.95 -14.32 -3.47
N GLY A 121 21.97 -13.49 -3.57
CA GLY A 121 23.15 -13.57 -2.70
C GLY A 121 23.88 -14.93 -2.74
N GLY A 122 23.86 -15.60 -3.89
CA GLY A 122 24.43 -16.94 -4.07
C GLY A 122 23.51 -18.10 -3.70
N GLN A 123 22.35 -17.84 -3.09
CA GLN A 123 21.35 -18.86 -2.74
C GLN A 123 20.33 -19.01 -3.87
N ALA A 124 20.25 -20.19 -4.46
CA ALA A 124 19.32 -20.49 -5.55
C ALA A 124 18.06 -21.18 -5.00
N GLY A 125 16.91 -20.90 -5.59
CA GLY A 125 15.64 -21.52 -5.23
C GLY A 125 14.60 -21.37 -6.32
N ASP A 126 13.65 -22.30 -6.37
CA ASP A 126 12.49 -22.25 -7.25
C ASP A 126 11.22 -21.83 -6.48
N ASP A 127 11.35 -21.64 -5.17
CA ASP A 127 10.29 -21.18 -4.28
C ASP A 127 10.32 -19.66 -4.16
N GLY A 128 9.28 -19.01 -4.70
CA GLY A 128 9.15 -17.57 -4.68
C GLY A 128 9.03 -16.97 -3.27
N GLU A 129 8.50 -17.70 -2.28
CA GLU A 129 8.35 -17.19 -0.91
C GLU A 129 9.71 -17.16 -0.21
N HIS A 130 10.51 -18.23 -0.29
CA HIS A 130 11.87 -18.23 0.27
C HIS A 130 12.81 -17.25 -0.42
N LEU A 131 12.76 -17.13 -1.76
CA LEU A 131 13.56 -16.15 -2.49
C LEU A 131 13.26 -14.71 -2.06
N LEU A 132 12.01 -14.43 -1.70
CA LEU A 132 11.63 -13.12 -1.20
C LEU A 132 12.24 -12.83 0.17
N GLU A 133 12.25 -13.81 1.08
CA GLU A 133 12.90 -13.65 2.39
C GLU A 133 14.38 -13.32 2.24
N TRP A 134 15.09 -14.04 1.37
CA TRP A 134 16.49 -13.74 1.08
C TRP A 134 16.68 -12.36 0.44
N LEU A 135 15.75 -11.95 -0.43
CA LEU A 135 15.75 -10.60 -0.99
C LEU A 135 15.53 -9.53 0.09
N ALA A 136 14.75 -9.84 1.13
CA ALA A 136 14.56 -8.98 2.29
C ALA A 136 15.85 -8.74 3.06
N ASP A 137 16.47 -9.84 3.44
CA ASP A 137 17.68 -9.82 4.24
C ASP A 137 18.81 -9.12 3.46
N ALA A 138 18.90 -9.37 2.15
CA ALA A 138 19.86 -8.73 1.27
C ALA A 138 19.63 -7.21 1.13
N ARG A 139 18.37 -6.76 1.02
CA ARG A 139 18.03 -5.33 1.03
C ARG A 139 18.41 -4.70 2.37
N ASP A 140 18.00 -5.29 3.48
CA ASP A 140 18.17 -4.71 4.81
C ASP A 140 19.63 -4.69 5.28
N ALA A 141 20.48 -5.55 4.71
CA ALA A 141 21.92 -5.48 4.88
C ALA A 141 22.54 -4.21 4.25
N GLY A 142 21.86 -3.56 3.30
CA GLY A 142 22.27 -2.29 2.71
C GLY A 142 23.53 -2.34 1.84
N ARG A 143 24.01 -3.54 1.48
CA ARG A 143 25.23 -3.74 0.70
C ARG A 143 24.90 -4.28 -0.68
N PRO A 144 25.69 -3.98 -1.73
CA PRO A 144 25.50 -4.58 -3.04
C PRO A 144 25.50 -6.11 -2.98
N PHE A 145 24.59 -6.76 -3.69
CA PHE A 145 24.46 -8.22 -3.75
C PHE A 145 24.10 -8.70 -5.16
N HIS A 146 24.41 -9.95 -5.46
CA HIS A 146 24.15 -10.56 -6.76
C HIS A 146 22.74 -11.16 -6.82
N VAL A 147 22.06 -10.92 -7.94
CA VAL A 147 20.76 -11.50 -8.28
C VAL A 147 20.87 -12.28 -9.58
N GLY A 148 20.60 -13.58 -9.49
CA GLY A 148 20.54 -14.46 -10.66
C GLY A 148 19.14 -14.51 -11.25
N THR A 149 19.07 -14.48 -12.59
CA THR A 149 17.84 -14.57 -13.35
C THR A 149 17.63 -15.97 -13.92
N ALA A 150 16.38 -16.31 -14.22
CA ALA A 150 16.03 -17.56 -14.90
C ALA A 150 16.66 -17.69 -16.32
N THR A 151 17.13 -16.59 -16.90
CA THR A 151 17.87 -16.57 -18.17
C THR A 151 19.37 -16.86 -18.01
N GLY A 152 19.83 -17.11 -16.77
CA GLY A 152 21.23 -17.37 -16.45
C GLY A 152 22.09 -16.11 -16.31
N LYS A 153 21.49 -14.91 -16.37
CA LYS A 153 22.20 -13.65 -16.14
C LYS A 153 22.38 -13.45 -14.63
N ASP A 154 23.55 -12.98 -14.24
CA ASP A 154 23.83 -12.55 -12.88
C ASP A 154 24.02 -11.03 -12.86
N VAL A 155 23.35 -10.35 -11.93
CA VAL A 155 23.23 -8.89 -11.91
C VAL A 155 23.54 -8.36 -10.51
N LEU A 156 24.46 -7.40 -10.43
CA LEU A 156 24.74 -6.70 -9.18
C LEU A 156 23.62 -5.70 -8.89
N VAL A 157 22.96 -5.84 -7.75
CA VAL A 157 21.92 -4.96 -7.24
C VAL A 157 22.47 -4.17 -6.06
N THR A 158 22.25 -2.86 -6.06
CA THR A 158 22.65 -1.97 -4.95
C THR A 158 21.39 -1.38 -4.33
N PRO A 159 21.07 -1.72 -3.06
CA PRO A 159 20.04 -1.01 -2.30
C PRO A 159 20.38 0.48 -2.15
N PHE A 160 19.37 1.32 -1.98
CA PHE A 160 19.56 2.76 -1.73
C PHE A 160 18.81 3.21 -0.48
N GLU A 161 19.34 4.24 0.20
CA GLU A 161 18.74 4.74 1.44
C GLU A 161 17.59 5.71 1.18
N VAL A 162 16.52 5.56 1.96
CA VAL A 162 15.39 6.47 2.03
C VAL A 162 15.04 6.77 3.49
N CYS A 163 14.22 7.79 3.74
CA CYS A 163 13.60 7.92 5.06
C CYS A 163 12.71 6.71 5.34
N ARG A 164 12.66 6.30 6.61
CA ARG A 164 11.82 5.22 7.09
C ARG A 164 10.35 5.49 6.78
N GLY A 165 9.62 4.41 6.52
CA GLY A 165 8.19 4.45 6.22
C GLY A 165 7.95 3.92 4.82
N TYR A 166 8.02 2.59 4.66
CA TYR A 166 7.71 1.96 3.39
C TYR A 166 6.31 2.36 2.94
N THR A 167 6.20 2.83 1.71
CA THR A 167 4.92 3.10 1.06
C THR A 167 4.55 1.87 0.27
N ARG A 168 3.43 1.23 0.60
CA ARG A 168 2.90 0.06 -0.12
C ARG A 168 1.40 0.20 -0.29
N PHE A 169 0.84 -0.68 -1.10
CA PHE A 169 -0.59 -0.76 -1.32
C PHE A 169 -1.22 -1.99 -0.67
N ALA A 170 -2.52 -1.88 -0.41
CA ALA A 170 -3.34 -2.97 0.06
C ALA A 170 -3.23 -4.20 -0.86
N PRO A 171 -3.21 -5.43 -0.31
CA PRO A 171 -3.19 -6.64 -1.12
C PRO A 171 -4.40 -6.71 -2.08
N PRO A 172 -4.26 -7.33 -3.28
CA PRO A 172 -5.32 -7.42 -4.27
C PRO A 172 -6.65 -8.03 -3.79
N ASN A 173 -6.60 -8.96 -2.83
CA ASN A 173 -7.78 -9.61 -2.24
C ASN A 173 -8.49 -8.73 -1.19
N THR A 174 -7.80 -7.73 -0.65
CA THR A 174 -8.31 -6.80 0.38
C THR A 174 -8.09 -5.34 -0.03
N PRO A 175 -8.61 -4.91 -1.21
CA PRO A 175 -8.22 -3.66 -1.86
C PRO A 175 -8.55 -2.39 -1.08
N GLN A 176 -9.46 -2.44 -0.10
CA GLN A 176 -9.82 -1.30 0.75
C GLN A 176 -9.03 -1.23 2.06
N LEU A 177 -8.15 -2.20 2.33
CA LEU A 177 -7.37 -2.23 3.55
C LEU A 177 -6.53 -0.96 3.67
N GLN A 178 -6.52 -0.39 4.87
CA GLN A 178 -5.64 0.69 5.26
C GLN A 178 -4.99 0.33 6.57
N ASP A 179 -3.67 0.47 6.62
CA ASP A 179 -2.93 0.25 7.86
C ASP A 179 -1.68 1.12 7.89
N TYR A 180 -1.52 1.86 8.97
CA TYR A 180 -0.54 2.92 9.12
C TYR A 180 0.35 2.60 10.32
N HIS A 181 1.60 2.28 10.02
CA HIS A 181 2.60 1.90 10.99
C HIS A 181 3.90 2.68 10.73
N TRP A 182 4.73 2.86 11.77
CA TRP A 182 5.97 3.65 11.61
C TRP A 182 6.97 2.98 10.66
N LEU A 183 6.90 1.67 10.45
CA LEU A 183 7.80 0.97 9.52
C LEU A 183 7.29 0.98 8.08
N LEU A 184 5.96 0.95 7.92
CA LEU A 184 5.28 0.63 6.67
C LEU A 184 3.85 1.17 6.75
N SER A 185 3.37 1.79 5.68
CA SER A 185 1.94 2.08 5.51
C SER A 185 1.38 1.39 4.28
N LEU A 186 0.19 0.81 4.45
CA LEU A 186 -0.63 0.20 3.42
C LEU A 186 -1.74 1.19 3.05
N HIS A 187 -1.69 1.66 1.81
CA HIS A 187 -2.70 2.54 1.23
C HIS A 187 -3.72 1.75 0.41
N PRO A 188 -4.99 2.14 0.36
CA PRO A 188 -6.00 1.35 -0.34
C PRO A 188 -5.80 1.46 -1.86
N LEU A 189 -6.19 0.42 -2.60
CA LEU A 189 -5.95 0.35 -4.05
C LEU A 189 -6.77 1.35 -4.86
N GLU A 190 -7.86 1.88 -4.33
CA GLU A 190 -8.62 2.96 -4.97
C GLU A 190 -7.79 4.22 -5.19
N LEU A 191 -6.73 4.43 -4.39
CA LEU A 191 -5.78 5.52 -4.60
C LEU A 191 -5.08 5.44 -5.96
N THR A 192 -4.79 4.23 -6.46
CA THR A 192 -4.21 4.03 -7.80
C THR A 192 -5.24 4.30 -8.90
N GLN A 193 -6.51 4.04 -8.61
CA GLN A 193 -7.63 4.29 -9.52
C GLN A 193 -7.98 5.78 -9.61
N ALA A 194 -7.43 6.62 -8.71
CA ALA A 194 -7.47 8.08 -8.84
C ALA A 194 -6.53 8.62 -9.93
N GLU A 195 -5.73 7.74 -10.54
CA GLU A 195 -4.69 8.08 -11.52
C GLU A 195 -3.78 9.23 -11.03
N PRO A 196 -3.05 9.02 -9.91
CA PRO A 196 -2.15 10.04 -9.41
C PRO A 196 -1.02 10.30 -10.41
N THR A 197 -0.62 11.57 -10.50
CA THR A 197 0.56 12.00 -11.24
C THR A 197 1.84 11.56 -10.51
N PRO A 198 3.02 11.62 -11.17
CA PRO A 198 4.29 11.34 -10.50
C PRO A 198 4.58 12.22 -9.28
N ASP A 199 4.07 13.45 -9.23
CA ASP A 199 4.25 14.36 -8.08
C ASP A 199 3.27 14.07 -6.95
N GLU A 200 2.05 13.63 -7.27
CA GLU A 200 1.10 13.12 -6.27
C GLU A 200 1.60 11.79 -5.67
N ALA A 201 2.25 10.95 -6.47
CA ALA A 201 2.92 9.75 -5.97
C ALA A 201 4.11 10.09 -5.05
N LEU A 202 4.89 11.11 -5.40
CA LEU A 202 5.95 11.63 -4.52
C LEU A 202 5.38 12.19 -3.23
N TRP A 203 4.27 12.92 -3.28
CA TRP A 203 3.55 13.36 -2.08
C TRP A 203 3.17 12.16 -1.19
N MET A 204 2.61 11.09 -1.76
CA MET A 204 2.23 9.89 -1.00
C MET A 204 3.42 9.25 -0.28
N VAL A 205 4.57 9.17 -0.94
CA VAL A 205 5.81 8.63 -0.35
C VAL A 205 6.31 9.53 0.77
N LEU A 206 6.45 10.83 0.53
CA LEU A 206 6.94 11.78 1.53
C LEU A 206 5.98 11.90 2.72
N TRP A 207 4.68 11.79 2.49
CA TRP A 207 3.67 11.76 3.54
C TRP A 207 3.80 10.51 4.41
N THR A 208 4.04 9.34 3.79
CA THR A 208 4.24 8.09 4.53
C THR A 208 5.51 8.15 5.37
N GLN A 209 6.59 8.72 4.83
CA GLN A 209 7.82 8.97 5.58
C GLN A 209 7.58 9.96 6.73
N GLY A 210 6.86 11.05 6.46
CA GLY A 210 6.49 12.03 7.48
C GLY A 210 5.63 11.44 8.59
N LEU A 211 4.70 10.53 8.26
CA LEU A 211 3.91 9.80 9.25
C LEU A 211 4.78 8.94 10.15
N SER A 212 5.77 8.27 9.57
CA SER A 212 6.75 7.48 10.31
C SER A 212 7.53 8.33 11.30
N GLU A 213 8.07 9.46 10.85
CA GLU A 213 8.94 10.30 11.69
C GLU A 213 8.14 11.09 12.74
N GLU A 214 7.01 11.67 12.35
CA GLU A 214 6.20 12.51 13.24
C GLU A 214 5.33 11.69 14.21
N GLY A 215 4.85 10.54 13.77
CA GLY A 215 4.00 9.65 14.54
C GLY A 215 4.74 8.49 15.21
N GLY A 216 5.95 8.16 14.76
CA GLY A 216 6.65 6.92 15.09
C GLY A 216 6.91 6.73 16.57
N ALA A 217 7.32 7.76 17.28
CA ALA A 217 7.53 7.68 18.73
C ALA A 217 6.26 7.26 19.46
N ARG A 218 5.11 7.86 19.12
CA ARG A 218 3.81 7.54 19.74
C ARG A 218 3.35 6.13 19.38
N MET A 219 3.49 5.74 18.11
CA MET A 219 3.14 4.40 17.65
C MET A 219 3.99 3.32 18.35
N LYS A 220 5.31 3.52 18.43
CA LYS A 220 6.23 2.63 19.16
C LYS A 220 5.87 2.54 20.64
N THR A 221 5.62 3.68 21.30
CA THR A 221 5.22 3.68 22.72
C THR A 221 3.93 2.90 22.93
N TYR A 222 2.92 3.07 22.08
CA TYR A 222 1.68 2.29 22.17
C TYR A 222 1.94 0.79 21.96
N HIS A 223 2.66 0.42 20.89
CA HIS A 223 3.00 -0.98 20.58
C HIS A 223 3.78 -1.68 21.73
N TYR A 224 4.77 -1.01 22.33
CA TYR A 224 5.53 -1.59 23.44
C TYR A 224 4.75 -1.55 24.78
N ALA A 225 3.90 -0.56 25.01
CA ALA A 225 3.09 -0.46 26.22
C ALA A 225 2.05 -1.59 26.33
N ILE A 226 1.55 -2.09 25.19
CA ILE A 226 0.58 -3.20 25.15
C ILE A 226 1.22 -4.60 25.26
N LYS A 227 2.48 -4.70 25.69
CA LYS A 227 3.25 -5.94 25.99
C LYS A 227 3.25 -7.00 24.87
N ILE A 228 3.59 -6.61 23.65
CA ILE A 228 3.77 -7.56 22.55
C ILE A 228 5.21 -8.07 22.54
N ALA A 229 5.41 -9.33 22.90
CA ALA A 229 6.65 -10.07 22.68
C ALA A 229 6.53 -10.83 21.36
N GLY A 230 6.99 -10.22 20.27
CA GLY A 230 7.03 -10.82 18.94
C GLY A 230 8.16 -10.21 18.12
N THR A 231 9.04 -11.06 17.60
CA THR A 231 10.03 -10.70 16.57
C THR A 231 9.50 -11.28 15.27
N LEU A 232 9.32 -10.47 14.21
CA LEU A 232 9.58 -10.80 12.79
C LEU A 232 9.08 -9.68 11.83
N TYR A 233 9.95 -9.21 10.93
CA TYR A 233 9.84 -7.93 10.20
C TYR A 233 9.78 -8.05 8.65
N ASN A 234 10.15 -9.19 8.06
CA ASN A 234 10.74 -9.16 6.72
C ASN A 234 9.75 -9.29 5.54
N LEU A 235 8.68 -10.10 5.64
CA LEU A 235 7.85 -10.47 4.48
C LEU A 235 6.99 -9.33 3.88
N ALA A 236 6.41 -8.46 4.72
CA ALA A 236 5.50 -7.39 4.27
C ALA A 236 6.18 -6.25 3.51
N THR A 237 7.49 -6.11 3.71
CA THR A 237 8.23 -4.92 3.26
C THR A 237 8.75 -5.05 1.83
N LEU A 238 8.77 -6.25 1.23
CA LEU A 238 9.30 -6.47 -0.13
C LEU A 238 8.34 -7.12 -1.11
N ALA A 239 7.46 -8.02 -0.65
CA ALA A 239 6.51 -8.64 -1.55
C ALA A 239 5.10 -8.11 -1.40
N SER A 240 4.65 -7.66 -2.55
CA SER A 240 3.37 -8.01 -3.14
C SER A 240 3.13 -9.51 -3.24
N GLY A 241 1.94 -9.99 -2.84
CA GLY A 241 1.41 -11.25 -3.35
C GLY A 241 1.85 -12.53 -2.64
N VAL A 242 2.56 -12.47 -1.51
CA VAL A 242 2.74 -13.66 -0.67
C VAL A 242 1.39 -14.03 -0.06
N LYS A 243 1.00 -15.31 -0.18
CA LYS A 243 -0.28 -15.80 0.34
C LYS A 243 -0.44 -15.50 1.83
N ALA A 244 0.65 -15.59 2.61
CA ALA A 244 0.65 -15.28 4.03
C ALA A 244 0.22 -13.83 4.34
N ALA A 245 0.69 -12.84 3.58
CA ALA A 245 0.28 -11.44 3.76
C ALA A 245 -1.20 -11.23 3.40
N ALA A 246 -1.67 -11.89 2.33
CA ALA A 246 -3.07 -11.86 1.91
C ALA A 246 -4.01 -12.53 2.93
N MET A 247 -3.61 -13.68 3.50
CA MET A 247 -4.37 -14.38 4.53
C MET A 247 -4.41 -13.60 5.85
N ALA A 248 -3.28 -12.99 6.24
CA ALA A 248 -3.24 -12.11 7.40
C ALA A 248 -4.15 -10.89 7.18
N ALA A 249 -4.21 -10.35 5.95
CA ALA A 249 -5.11 -9.24 5.59
C ALA A 249 -6.59 -9.63 5.74
N ASP A 250 -6.96 -10.80 5.23
CA ASP A 250 -8.33 -11.34 5.36
C ASP A 250 -8.70 -11.57 6.83
N ALA A 251 -7.77 -12.12 7.62
CA ALA A 251 -7.96 -12.31 9.07
C ALA A 251 -8.12 -10.98 9.81
N ALA A 252 -7.32 -9.96 9.46
CA ALA A 252 -7.42 -8.63 10.03
C ALA A 252 -8.74 -7.94 9.69
N ILE A 253 -9.19 -8.01 8.44
CA ILE A 253 -10.50 -7.49 8.03
C ILE A 253 -11.64 -8.23 8.74
N SER A 254 -11.57 -9.56 8.84
CA SER A 254 -12.58 -10.34 9.56
C SER A 254 -12.64 -9.95 11.03
N ALA A 255 -11.50 -9.79 11.69
CA ALA A 255 -11.42 -9.37 13.09
C ALA A 255 -11.92 -7.92 13.28
N ALA A 256 -11.58 -7.01 12.35
CA ALA A 256 -12.09 -5.64 12.37
C ALA A 256 -13.60 -5.58 12.16
N LYS A 257 -14.18 -6.40 11.28
CA LYS A 257 -15.64 -6.53 11.11
C LYS A 257 -16.31 -7.07 12.37
N SER A 258 -15.74 -8.08 13.02
CA SER A 258 -16.25 -8.63 14.27
C SER A 258 -16.16 -7.63 15.44
N ALA A 259 -15.07 -6.87 15.54
CA ALA A 259 -14.92 -5.82 16.55
C ALA A 259 -15.87 -4.63 16.29
N ALA A 260 -16.05 -4.24 15.02
CA ALA A 260 -17.01 -3.21 14.62
C ALA A 260 -18.48 -3.62 14.90
N ALA A 261 -18.80 -4.92 14.87
CA ALA A 261 -20.11 -5.43 15.27
C ALA A 261 -20.36 -5.34 16.80
N ASN A 262 -19.30 -5.24 17.62
CA ASN A 262 -19.41 -5.20 19.08
C ASN A 262 -19.41 -3.78 19.68
N VAL A 263 -19.02 -2.74 18.93
CA VAL A 263 -18.94 -1.33 19.37
C VAL A 263 -20.02 -0.46 18.68
N ALA A 264 -21.17 -1.05 18.35
CA ALA A 264 -22.18 -0.43 17.51
C ALA A 264 -22.79 0.87 18.10
N SER A 265 -22.29 2.02 17.63
CA SER A 265 -23.12 3.19 17.36
C SER A 265 -23.56 3.14 15.88
N ASP A 266 -24.44 2.18 15.56
CA ASP A 266 -24.83 1.82 14.19
C ASP A 266 -25.41 2.99 13.38
N ILE A 267 -25.99 3.98 14.05
CA ILE A 267 -26.73 5.07 13.40
C ILE A 267 -25.81 5.99 12.60
N ILE A 268 -24.60 6.31 13.09
CA ILE A 268 -23.72 7.31 12.44
C ILE A 268 -22.98 6.72 11.25
N ARG A 269 -22.45 5.49 11.37
CA ARG A 269 -21.73 4.81 10.28
C ARG A 269 -22.65 4.46 9.13
N GLN A 270 -23.83 3.89 9.40
CA GLN A 270 -24.77 3.54 8.35
C GLN A 270 -25.29 4.80 7.65
N GLN A 271 -25.58 5.85 8.40
CA GLN A 271 -26.08 7.10 7.81
C GLN A 271 -25.03 7.79 6.94
N LEU A 272 -23.75 7.82 7.33
CA LEU A 272 -22.67 8.37 6.49
C LEU A 272 -22.36 7.51 5.27
N ILE A 273 -22.36 6.17 5.42
CA ILE A 273 -22.13 5.25 4.31
C ILE A 273 -23.30 5.29 3.32
N GLU A 274 -24.55 5.30 3.78
CA GLU A 274 -25.73 5.40 2.93
C GLU A 274 -25.87 6.78 2.28
N GLN A 275 -25.49 7.87 2.97
CA GLN A 275 -25.41 9.20 2.37
C GLN A 275 -24.30 9.27 1.30
N GLY A 276 -23.14 8.64 1.54
CA GLY A 276 -22.06 8.53 0.56
C GLY A 276 -22.47 7.72 -0.67
N LYS A 277 -23.16 6.58 -0.47
CA LYS A 277 -23.71 5.75 -1.54
C LYS A 277 -24.82 6.46 -2.32
N ALA A 278 -25.70 7.19 -1.65
CA ALA A 278 -26.77 7.95 -2.29
C ALA A 278 -26.18 9.05 -3.19
N LEU A 279 -25.14 9.74 -2.72
CA LEU A 279 -24.41 10.74 -3.50
C LEU A 279 -23.69 10.11 -4.71
N ALA A 280 -23.04 8.96 -4.52
CA ALA A 280 -22.41 8.21 -5.61
C ALA A 280 -23.45 7.72 -6.64
N ALA A 281 -24.61 7.22 -6.18
CA ALA A 281 -25.71 6.78 -7.04
C ALA A 281 -26.43 7.94 -7.76
N GLN A 282 -26.37 9.16 -7.21
CA GLN A 282 -26.85 10.36 -7.88
C GLN A 282 -25.89 10.75 -9.02
N ARG A 283 -24.57 10.72 -8.79
CA ARG A 283 -23.54 10.96 -9.81
C ARG A 283 -23.55 9.95 -10.96
N VAL A 284 -23.80 8.68 -10.67
CA VAL A 284 -23.94 7.64 -11.71
C VAL A 284 -25.16 7.90 -12.60
N ARG A 285 -26.23 8.51 -12.06
CA ARG A 285 -27.42 8.90 -12.83
C ARG A 285 -27.21 10.17 -13.66
N ASP A 286 -26.32 11.05 -13.23
CA ASP A 286 -25.99 12.31 -13.92
C ASP A 286 -24.86 12.16 -14.96
N GLY A 287 -24.33 10.95 -15.15
CA GLY A 287 -23.19 10.67 -16.01
C GLY A 287 -23.52 10.73 -17.50
N LEU A 288 -23.52 11.93 -18.10
CA LEU A 288 -23.29 12.17 -19.53
C LEU A 288 -23.11 13.67 -19.90
N VAL A 289 -22.47 14.48 -19.05
CA VAL A 289 -22.04 15.84 -19.43
C VAL A 289 -20.63 16.13 -18.89
N GLU A 290 -19.65 16.21 -19.80
CA GLU A 290 -18.37 16.89 -19.54
C GLU A 290 -18.64 18.37 -19.29
N ALA A 291 -18.70 18.74 -18.02
CA ALA A 291 -18.55 20.12 -17.56
C ALA A 291 -18.03 20.06 -16.13
N ALA A 292 -17.06 20.91 -15.82
CA ALA A 292 -16.59 21.17 -14.46
C ALA A 292 -17.77 21.60 -13.58
N GLN A 293 -18.47 20.63 -13.00
CA GLN A 293 -19.52 20.90 -12.02
C GLN A 293 -18.84 21.39 -10.76
N GLN A 294 -19.07 22.66 -10.43
CA GLN A 294 -18.68 23.20 -9.14
C GLN A 294 -19.24 22.28 -8.05
N VAL A 295 -18.34 21.70 -7.26
CA VAL A 295 -18.72 20.92 -6.07
C VAL A 295 -19.56 21.83 -5.18
N SER A 296 -20.78 21.41 -4.85
CA SER A 296 -21.65 22.23 -4.00
C SER A 296 -21.05 22.34 -2.59
N ARG A 297 -21.34 23.44 -1.87
CA ARG A 297 -20.88 23.61 -0.47
C ARG A 297 -21.26 22.42 0.41
N GLN A 298 -22.50 21.93 0.28
CA GLN A 298 -22.98 20.77 1.01
C GLN A 298 -22.16 19.51 0.70
N GLN A 299 -21.77 19.33 -0.56
CA GLN A 299 -20.92 18.22 -0.95
C GLN A 299 -19.54 18.30 -0.31
N VAL A 300 -18.91 19.48 -0.27
CA VAL A 300 -17.62 19.68 0.42
C VAL A 300 -17.74 19.31 1.90
N LEU A 301 -18.81 19.76 2.58
CA LEU A 301 -19.05 19.42 3.99
C LEU A 301 -19.19 17.91 4.21
N ASN A 302 -19.97 17.22 3.38
CA ASN A 302 -20.15 15.76 3.47
C ASN A 302 -18.82 15.01 3.25
N VAL A 303 -18.00 15.47 2.31
CA VAL A 303 -16.66 14.93 2.05
C VAL A 303 -15.76 15.08 3.27
N MET A 304 -15.73 16.26 3.88
CA MET A 304 -14.91 16.52 5.08
C MET A 304 -15.34 15.66 6.26
N GLN A 305 -16.65 15.44 6.42
CA GLN A 305 -17.20 14.51 7.41
C GLN A 305 -16.79 13.06 7.14
N ALA A 306 -16.85 12.63 5.87
CA ALA A 306 -16.41 11.30 5.47
C ALA A 306 -14.91 11.09 5.72
N ALA A 307 -14.07 12.10 5.44
CA ALA A 307 -12.64 12.08 5.74
C ALA A 307 -12.37 11.93 7.25
N ALA A 308 -13.07 12.72 8.07
CA ALA A 308 -12.97 12.65 9.52
C ALA A 308 -13.45 11.29 10.06
N ALA A 309 -14.55 10.75 9.53
CA ALA A 309 -15.06 9.44 9.88
C ALA A 309 -14.09 8.31 9.49
N ASN A 310 -13.47 8.38 8.31
CA ASN A 310 -12.43 7.45 7.88
C ASN A 310 -11.25 7.48 8.86
N ARG A 311 -10.70 8.66 9.14
CA ARG A 311 -9.60 8.85 10.11
C ARG A 311 -9.97 8.30 11.50
N GLY A 312 -11.19 8.55 11.97
CA GLY A 312 -11.69 8.05 13.26
C GLY A 312 -12.01 6.55 13.28
N SER A 313 -12.17 5.91 12.12
CA SER A 313 -12.45 4.49 12.02
C SER A 313 -11.22 3.59 12.16
N LEU A 314 -10.01 4.18 12.08
CA LEU A 314 -8.75 3.45 12.20
C LEU A 314 -8.61 2.82 13.59
N GLY A 315 -8.21 1.55 13.63
CA GLY A 315 -7.99 0.78 14.86
C GLY A 315 -6.51 0.66 15.24
N GLY A 316 -6.23 0.10 16.43
CA GLY A 316 -4.87 -0.25 16.88
C GLY A 316 -3.82 0.84 16.69
N ILE A 317 -2.67 0.47 16.11
CA ILE A 317 -1.56 1.42 15.87
C ILE A 317 -1.96 2.49 14.85
N SER A 318 -2.77 2.16 13.85
CA SER A 318 -3.29 3.11 12.86
C SER A 318 -4.07 4.26 13.49
N ARG A 319 -4.81 4.00 14.58
CA ARG A 319 -5.49 5.05 15.37
C ARG A 319 -4.48 6.04 15.96
N ILE A 320 -3.34 5.55 16.44
CA ILE A 320 -2.27 6.38 17.00
C ILE A 320 -1.58 7.18 15.88
N ALA A 321 -1.32 6.52 14.74
CA ALA A 321 -0.76 7.15 13.54
C ALA A 321 -1.64 8.32 13.08
N ALA A 322 -2.97 8.17 13.11
CA ALA A 322 -3.94 9.20 12.75
C ALA A 322 -3.75 10.52 13.51
N THR A 323 -3.16 10.50 14.72
CA THR A 323 -2.85 11.72 15.50
C THR A 323 -1.69 12.55 14.92
N ALA A 324 -0.97 12.02 13.94
CA ALA A 324 0.17 12.69 13.29
C ALA A 324 -0.10 13.06 11.83
N PHE A 325 -1.30 12.82 11.29
CA PHE A 325 -1.61 13.09 9.88
C PHE A 325 -1.34 14.54 9.45
N GLU A 326 -1.72 15.53 10.27
CA GLU A 326 -1.46 16.96 10.00
C GLU A 326 0.05 17.27 9.91
N ARG A 327 0.86 16.59 10.73
CA ARG A 327 2.31 16.75 10.72
C ARG A 327 2.94 16.04 9.52
N ALA A 328 2.40 14.89 9.12
CA ALA A 328 2.77 14.21 7.88
C ALA A 328 2.44 15.05 6.63
N ASP A 329 1.31 15.77 6.63
CA ASP A 329 0.95 16.71 5.56
C ASP A 329 1.97 17.86 5.45
N ALA A 330 2.30 18.49 6.57
CA ALA A 330 3.29 19.56 6.62
C ALA A 330 4.71 19.08 6.25
N TRP A 331 5.05 17.85 6.65
CA TRP A 331 6.28 17.17 6.27
C TRP A 331 6.38 17.02 4.76
N ALA A 332 5.38 16.37 4.15
CA ALA A 332 5.32 16.16 2.70
C ALA A 332 5.40 17.49 1.94
N PHE A 333 4.61 18.48 2.33
CA PHE A 333 4.62 19.81 1.74
C PHE A 333 6.01 20.45 1.73
N THR A 334 6.72 20.38 2.85
CA THR A 334 8.06 20.98 2.97
C THR A 334 9.08 20.24 2.12
N ARG A 335 9.04 18.91 2.11
CA ARG A 335 9.99 18.07 1.36
C ARG A 335 9.75 18.10 -0.15
N MET A 336 8.49 18.23 -0.60
CA MET A 336 8.18 18.45 -2.02
C MET A 336 8.91 19.69 -2.55
N ALA A 337 8.82 20.81 -1.83
CA ALA A 337 9.51 22.04 -2.20
C ALA A 337 11.04 21.86 -2.20
N ALA A 338 11.61 21.14 -1.22
CA ALA A 338 13.04 20.87 -1.15
C ALA A 338 13.55 20.00 -2.31
N LEU A 339 12.70 19.15 -2.88
CA LEU A 339 12.98 18.36 -4.09
C LEU A 339 12.75 19.14 -5.41
N GLY A 340 12.33 20.40 -5.34
CA GLY A 340 11.91 21.16 -6.51
C GLY A 340 10.61 20.63 -7.15
N ALA A 341 9.84 19.82 -6.42
CA ALA A 341 8.55 19.30 -6.86
C ALA A 341 7.40 20.23 -6.41
N PRO A 342 6.24 20.22 -7.09
CA PRO A 342 5.10 21.06 -6.73
C PRO A 342 4.59 20.77 -5.31
N PRO A 343 4.68 21.71 -4.35
CA PRO A 343 4.27 21.45 -2.97
C PRO A 343 2.74 21.30 -2.81
N LEU A 344 1.97 21.65 -3.83
CA LEU A 344 0.51 21.56 -3.85
C LEU A 344 -0.04 20.21 -4.34
N ALA A 345 0.81 19.23 -4.63
CA ALA A 345 0.37 17.91 -5.11
C ALA A 345 -0.59 17.20 -4.13
N GLY A 346 -0.46 17.44 -2.82
CA GLY A 346 -1.43 16.93 -1.84
C GLY A 346 -2.84 17.48 -2.03
N PHE A 347 -2.97 18.77 -2.40
CA PHE A 347 -4.26 19.40 -2.67
C PHE A 347 -4.89 18.91 -3.98
N THR A 348 -4.09 18.67 -5.02
CA THR A 348 -4.61 18.13 -6.28
C THR A 348 -5.05 16.68 -6.12
N LEU A 349 -4.28 15.87 -5.37
CA LEU A 349 -4.67 14.50 -5.03
C LEU A 349 -5.96 14.48 -4.22
N HIS A 350 -6.09 15.37 -3.22
CA HIS A 350 -7.33 15.55 -2.47
C HIS A 350 -8.53 15.79 -3.39
N GLN A 351 -8.41 16.69 -4.37
CA GLN A 351 -9.50 16.96 -5.33
C GLN A 351 -9.84 15.75 -6.20
N LYS A 352 -8.84 15.05 -6.73
CA LYS A 352 -9.08 13.82 -7.51
C LYS A 352 -9.86 12.77 -6.72
N LEU A 353 -9.53 12.60 -5.44
CA LEU A 353 -10.25 11.68 -4.57
C LEU A 353 -11.72 12.09 -4.35
N ILE A 354 -11.99 13.40 -4.26
CA ILE A 354 -13.36 13.94 -4.20
C ILE A 354 -14.12 13.65 -5.50
N GLU A 355 -13.51 13.97 -6.64
CA GLU A 355 -14.10 13.79 -7.97
C GLU A 355 -14.48 12.33 -8.22
N ARG A 356 -13.63 11.38 -7.80
CA ARG A 356 -13.85 9.93 -7.93
C ARG A 356 -14.60 9.29 -6.76
N SER A 357 -15.04 10.07 -5.77
CA SER A 357 -15.76 9.59 -4.58
C SER A 357 -15.00 8.57 -3.72
N PHE A 358 -13.67 8.64 -3.69
CA PHE A 358 -12.80 7.78 -2.88
C PHE A 358 -12.57 8.38 -1.49
N TYR A 359 -13.62 8.34 -0.66
CA TYR A 359 -13.61 9.06 0.62
C TYR A 359 -12.86 8.35 1.75
N ALA A 360 -12.58 7.06 1.61
CA ALA A 360 -11.88 6.27 2.62
C ALA A 360 -10.37 6.30 2.38
N ASN A 361 -9.73 7.48 2.40
CA ASN A 361 -8.29 7.63 2.16
C ASN A 361 -7.62 8.57 3.16
N ALA A 362 -6.37 8.29 3.54
CA ALA A 362 -5.57 9.23 4.33
C ALA A 362 -5.15 10.49 3.56
N PHE A 363 -5.26 10.51 2.23
CA PHE A 363 -4.98 11.69 1.41
C PHE A 363 -6.20 12.59 1.20
N LEU A 364 -7.37 12.18 1.70
CA LEU A 364 -8.51 13.07 1.80
C LEU A 364 -8.39 13.86 3.12
N PHE A 365 -8.14 15.17 3.01
CA PHE A 365 -8.09 16.05 4.18
C PHE A 365 -9.46 16.17 4.83
N ASP A 366 -9.49 15.99 6.15
CA ASP A 366 -10.58 16.46 6.98
C ASP A 366 -10.44 17.99 7.20
N ALA A 367 -11.42 18.59 7.88
CA ALA A 367 -11.44 20.03 8.09
C ALA A 367 -10.19 20.56 8.81
N ASP A 368 -9.77 19.89 9.89
CA ASP A 368 -8.63 20.28 10.71
C ASP A 368 -7.32 20.18 9.90
N ARG A 369 -7.16 19.11 9.13
CA ARG A 369 -6.01 18.89 8.25
C ARG A 369 -5.93 19.89 7.12
N LEU A 370 -7.06 20.14 6.44
CA LEU A 370 -7.10 21.09 5.35
C LEU A 370 -6.72 22.49 5.84
N ALA A 371 -7.21 22.87 7.02
CA ALA A 371 -6.89 24.13 7.65
C ALA A 371 -5.42 24.26 8.04
N ALA A 372 -4.88 23.23 8.71
CA ALA A 372 -3.49 23.20 9.13
C ALA A 372 -2.55 23.30 7.93
N LEU A 373 -2.80 22.51 6.88
CA LEU A 373 -1.99 22.53 5.67
C LEU A 373 -2.16 23.84 4.88
N ASN A 374 -3.38 24.38 4.79
CA ASN A 374 -3.61 25.68 4.14
C ASN A 374 -2.85 26.81 4.85
N LYS A 375 -2.74 26.79 6.19
CA LYS A 375 -1.92 27.75 6.93
C LYS A 375 -0.43 27.66 6.54
N VAL A 376 0.09 26.44 6.39
CA VAL A 376 1.47 26.22 5.92
C VAL A 376 1.66 26.72 4.49
N ALA A 377 0.70 26.45 3.60
CA ALA A 377 0.73 26.87 2.21
C ALA A 377 0.65 28.41 2.07
N ALA A 378 -0.29 29.05 2.78
CA ALA A 378 -0.46 30.50 2.79
C ALA A 378 0.79 31.22 3.33
N ALA A 379 1.42 30.68 4.38
CA ALA A 379 2.67 31.23 4.91
C ALA A 379 3.83 31.20 3.90
N ARG A 380 3.73 30.38 2.83
CA ARG A 380 4.68 30.33 1.72
C ARG A 380 4.17 30.99 0.43
N GLY A 381 3.05 31.71 0.50
CA GLY A 381 2.51 32.47 -0.62
C GLY A 381 1.60 31.69 -1.58
N PHE A 382 1.16 30.48 -1.23
CA PHE A 382 0.32 29.64 -2.10
C PHE A 382 -1.20 29.77 -1.84
N GLU A 383 -1.67 30.82 -1.15
CA GLU A 383 -3.09 30.95 -0.78
C GLU A 383 -4.02 31.00 -2.00
N ALA A 384 -3.62 31.71 -3.05
CA ALA A 384 -4.42 31.87 -4.26
C ALA A 384 -4.54 30.55 -5.03
N GLU A 385 -3.43 29.83 -5.16
CA GLU A 385 -3.34 28.55 -5.85
C GLU A 385 -4.11 27.46 -5.10
N VAL A 386 -4.02 27.42 -3.76
CA VAL A 386 -4.83 26.51 -2.95
C VAL A 386 -6.31 26.81 -3.17
N THR A 387 -6.72 28.07 -3.10
CA THR A 387 -8.13 28.46 -3.33
C THR A 387 -8.60 28.05 -4.74
N ALA A 388 -7.74 28.21 -5.76
CA ALA A 388 -8.05 27.79 -7.12
C ALA A 388 -8.22 26.26 -7.23
N ILE A 389 -7.31 25.48 -6.64
CA ILE A 389 -7.41 24.01 -6.59
C ILE A 389 -8.69 23.59 -5.86
N LEU A 390 -9.06 24.28 -4.78
CA LEU A 390 -10.28 24.02 -4.03
C LEU A 390 -11.56 24.56 -4.70
N GLY A 391 -11.52 24.88 -6.00
CA GLY A 391 -12.71 25.32 -6.74
C GLY A 391 -13.26 26.67 -6.29
N GLY A 392 -12.43 27.53 -5.69
CA GLY A 392 -12.80 28.84 -5.17
C GLY A 392 -13.18 28.84 -3.69
N PHE A 393 -13.19 27.70 -3.00
CA PHE A 393 -13.44 27.65 -1.56
C PHE A 393 -12.19 28.01 -0.76
N ARG A 394 -12.32 28.95 0.18
CA ARG A 394 -11.28 29.20 1.18
C ARG A 394 -11.38 28.17 2.31
N ALA A 395 -10.26 27.61 2.74
CA ALA A 395 -10.23 26.58 3.78
C ALA A 395 -10.73 27.09 5.15
N ASP A 396 -10.51 28.37 5.47
CA ASP A 396 -11.00 29.02 6.71
C ASP A 396 -12.52 29.15 6.73
N ALA A 397 -13.15 29.42 5.59
CA ALA A 397 -14.61 29.46 5.46
C ALA A 397 -15.24 28.06 5.65
N LEU A 398 -14.60 27.00 5.14
CA LEU A 398 -15.06 25.62 5.31
C LEU A 398 -15.02 25.19 6.78
N LEU A 399 -13.97 25.57 7.52
CA LEU A 399 -13.87 25.31 8.96
C LEU A 399 -14.97 25.97 9.78
N ALA A 400 -15.29 27.24 9.51
CA ALA A 400 -16.27 28.00 10.26
C ALA A 400 -17.67 27.37 10.16
N GLU A 401 -18.01 26.81 8.99
CA GLU A 401 -19.26 26.08 8.76
C GLU A 401 -19.28 24.71 9.46
N ILE A 402 -18.14 24.01 9.53
CA ILE A 402 -18.01 22.70 10.19
C ILE A 402 -18.04 22.83 11.73
N GLY A 403 -17.43 23.88 12.29
CA GLY A 403 -17.46 24.17 13.73
C GLY A 403 -18.86 24.51 14.26
N ALA A 404 -19.82 24.82 13.38
CA ALA A 404 -21.22 25.05 13.71
C ALA A 404 -22.07 23.76 13.74
N MET A 405 -21.50 22.61 13.37
CA MET A 405 -22.15 21.29 13.40
C MET A 405 -21.66 20.47 14.60
N PRO A 406 -22.47 19.56 15.17
CA PRO A 406 -21.99 18.59 16.15
C PRO A 406 -20.98 17.68 15.46
N LEU A 407 -19.72 17.97 15.68
CA LEU A 407 -18.61 17.26 15.08
C LEU A 407 -18.63 15.79 15.53
N ALA A 408 -18.72 14.86 14.58
CA ALA A 408 -18.28 13.47 14.80
C ALA A 408 -16.78 13.38 15.18
N SER A 409 -16.05 14.50 15.11
CA SER A 409 -14.70 14.68 15.65
C SER A 409 -14.67 15.11 17.13
N ALA A 410 -15.79 15.02 17.87
CA ALA A 410 -15.76 15.04 19.33
C ALA A 410 -14.82 13.94 19.81
N ARG A 411 -13.57 14.34 20.07
CA ARG A 411 -12.50 13.46 20.52
C ARG A 411 -12.98 12.81 21.81
N ALA A 412 -13.32 11.52 21.78
CA ALA A 412 -13.19 10.72 22.98
C ALA A 412 -11.72 10.85 23.40
N SER A 413 -11.47 11.36 24.60
CA SER A 413 -10.12 11.46 25.16
C SER A 413 -9.44 10.10 25.02
N PHE A 414 -8.26 10.07 24.41
CA PHE A 414 -7.46 8.85 24.33
C PHE A 414 -7.23 8.34 25.75
N SER A 415 -7.63 7.10 26.01
CA SER A 415 -7.38 6.38 27.25
C SER A 415 -6.76 5.03 26.90
N PHE A 416 -5.72 4.65 27.65
CA PHE A 416 -5.12 3.30 27.57
C PHE A 416 -6.10 2.20 28.00
N GLU A 417 -7.17 2.56 28.73
CA GLU A 417 -8.18 1.65 29.28
C GLU A 417 -9.56 1.95 28.68
N SER A 418 -9.63 2.23 27.39
CA SER A 418 -10.92 2.42 26.70
C SER A 418 -11.61 1.07 26.51
N ALA A 419 -12.81 0.91 27.09
CA ALA A 419 -13.68 -0.25 26.84
C ALA A 419 -14.16 -0.33 25.36
N ASP A 420 -13.97 0.75 24.61
CA ASP A 420 -14.22 0.85 23.17
C ASP A 420 -12.97 0.62 22.32
N ASP A 421 -11.86 0.12 22.89
CA ASP A 421 -10.69 -0.31 22.13
C ASP A 421 -11.06 -1.57 21.30
N PRO A 422 -11.14 -1.49 19.96
CA PRO A 422 -11.45 -2.64 19.12
C PRO A 422 -10.34 -3.73 19.16
N GLY A 423 -9.22 -3.48 19.84
CA GLY A 423 -7.98 -4.26 19.86
C GLY A 423 -7.94 -5.52 20.75
N ALA A 424 -9.07 -6.10 21.18
CA ALA A 424 -9.06 -7.30 22.01
C ALA A 424 -8.68 -8.61 21.27
N GLY A 425 -8.58 -8.60 19.93
CA GLY A 425 -8.19 -9.75 19.12
C GLY A 425 -6.82 -9.57 18.45
N ARG A 426 -6.08 -10.68 18.29
CA ARG A 426 -4.74 -10.74 17.65
C ARG A 426 -4.65 -10.08 16.26
N PHE A 427 -5.76 -10.01 15.54
CA PHE A 427 -5.86 -9.45 14.19
C PHE A 427 -6.66 -8.15 14.13
N SER A 428 -7.25 -7.67 15.23
CA SER A 428 -8.06 -6.44 15.24
C SER A 428 -7.23 -5.16 15.41
N ARG A 429 -5.90 -5.29 15.49
CA ARG A 429 -4.94 -4.20 15.74
C ARG A 429 -4.26 -3.65 14.49
N GLY A 430 -4.52 -4.24 13.33
CA GLY A 430 -3.89 -3.91 12.05
C GLY A 430 -3.19 -5.13 11.44
N LEU A 431 -3.07 -5.13 10.11
CA LEU A 431 -2.36 -6.18 9.36
C LEU A 431 -0.86 -6.16 9.69
N VAL A 432 -0.25 -4.98 9.73
CA VAL A 432 1.18 -4.83 9.99
C VAL A 432 1.52 -5.35 11.38
N ASP A 433 0.72 -5.03 12.39
CA ASP A 433 0.91 -5.54 13.77
C ASP A 433 0.70 -7.06 13.83
N ALA A 434 -0.34 -7.58 13.19
CA ALA A 434 -0.56 -9.03 13.10
C ALA A 434 0.61 -9.76 12.42
N MET A 435 1.22 -9.17 11.39
CA MET A 435 2.39 -9.73 10.71
C MET A 435 3.65 -9.72 11.60
N LEU A 436 3.78 -8.76 12.53
CA LEU A 436 4.85 -8.75 13.54
C LEU A 436 4.69 -9.87 14.59
N GLU A 437 3.47 -10.40 14.74
CA GLU A 437 3.12 -11.40 15.76
C GLU A 437 2.98 -12.84 15.24
N LEU A 438 2.94 -13.09 13.92
CA LEU A 438 2.73 -14.44 13.38
C LEU A 438 3.99 -15.34 13.57
N PRO A 439 3.85 -16.56 14.13
CA PRO A 439 4.94 -17.53 14.10
C PRO A 439 5.15 -17.98 12.66
N ILE A 440 6.40 -17.93 12.19
CA ILE A 440 6.79 -18.67 10.99
C ILE A 440 6.48 -20.14 11.25
N GLU A 441 5.79 -20.81 10.33
CA GLU A 441 5.76 -22.27 10.31
C GLU A 441 7.20 -22.76 10.07
N SER A 442 7.97 -22.86 11.15
CA SER A 442 9.21 -23.62 11.15
C SER A 442 8.87 -25.05 10.78
N ALA A 443 9.52 -25.57 9.74
CA ALA A 443 9.40 -26.91 9.17
C ALA A 443 9.05 -28.00 10.21
N PRO A 444 8.29 -29.05 9.82
CA PRO A 444 7.93 -30.12 10.74
C PRO A 444 9.21 -30.74 11.31
N LYS A 445 9.33 -30.76 12.64
CA LYS A 445 10.37 -31.49 13.35
C LYS A 445 10.39 -32.92 12.81
N GLN A 446 11.44 -33.27 12.06
CA GLN A 446 11.74 -34.65 11.76
C GLN A 446 11.90 -35.40 13.08
N LYS A 447 11.09 -36.45 13.27
CA LYS A 447 11.35 -37.49 14.26
C LYS A 447 12.13 -38.60 13.59
#